data_AF-A0A011UK96-F1
#
_entry.id   AF-A0A011UK96-F1
#
_cell.length_a   1.000
_cell.length_b   1.000
_cell.length_c   1.000
_cell.angle_alpha   90.00
_cell.angle_beta   90.00
_cell.angle_gamma   90.00
#
_symmetry.space_group_name_H-M   'P 1'
#
loop_
_entity.id
_entity.type
_entity.pdbx_description
1 polymer ?
#
loop_
_entity_poly.entity_id
_entity_poly.type
_entity_poly.pdbx_seq_one_letter_code
_entity_poly.pdbx_strand_id
1 'polypeptide(L)'
;MNSGNDEFTSPVFDMGTLMRAIVNPYGKRLIVDGVPAERLGLEGKLGLEESKTSKADSIKVAIFVIAFIGVLIAMPIFVQTEPLLCMTTFGALLLFVGLVGLFQDGVSLESIMNLVIPLIGAVLVVISVVNVYHKSHPGSFYFTQERMIEVACVGFGIVGLGMLVIPPVVHSRKMRECTQVITAMCIYRNYHYSKSSHKRGGRTVGRRGSGISRLYNPWWQYEVNGTIYVSSEGVFTNVDVPDIGNLREIRFSPEKPSKIYRPLMGTRVGSVFLGVMCIGMAVLALVVMHR
;
A
#
# COMPACT_ATOMS: atom_id res chain seq x y z
N MET A 1 1.90 10.61 -33.86
CA MET A 1 1.71 9.15 -33.88
C MET A 1 2.07 8.64 -32.50
N ASN A 2 1.13 8.05 -31.75
CA ASN A 2 1.38 7.49 -30.40
C ASN A 2 0.18 6.64 -29.94
N SER A 3 -0.09 5.51 -30.62
CA SER A 3 -1.16 4.55 -30.25
C SER A 3 -0.64 3.18 -29.81
N GLY A 4 0.68 2.99 -29.75
CA GLY A 4 1.32 1.73 -29.31
C GLY A 4 1.69 1.68 -27.82
N ASN A 5 1.80 2.84 -27.15
CA ASN A 5 2.29 2.90 -25.77
C ASN A 5 1.19 2.64 -24.70
N ASP A 6 -0.07 2.56 -25.12
CA ASP A 6 -1.19 2.24 -24.22
C ASP A 6 -1.23 0.74 -23.87
N GLU A 7 -0.70 -0.16 -24.74
CA GLU A 7 -0.65 -1.61 -24.47
C GLU A 7 0.20 -1.94 -23.23
N PHE A 8 1.31 -1.23 -23.04
CA PHE A 8 2.22 -1.42 -21.90
C PHE A 8 1.85 -0.56 -20.67
N THR A 9 0.61 -0.05 -20.61
CA THR A 9 0.09 0.74 -19.48
C THR A 9 -1.21 0.12 -18.95
N SER A 10 -1.12 -0.69 -17.88
CA SER A 10 -2.24 -1.51 -17.37
C SER A 10 -2.60 -1.20 -15.90
N PRO A 11 -3.87 -1.33 -15.48
CA PRO A 11 -4.27 -1.24 -14.08
C PRO A 11 -4.02 -2.54 -13.28
N VAL A 12 -3.76 -3.64 -13.99
CA VAL A 12 -3.44 -4.96 -13.44
C VAL A 12 -2.08 -5.34 -13.99
N PHE A 13 -1.15 -5.70 -13.11
CA PHE A 13 0.17 -6.16 -13.53
C PHE A 13 0.03 -7.48 -14.32
N ASP A 14 0.54 -7.49 -15.55
CA ASP A 14 0.63 -8.68 -16.38
C ASP A 14 2.10 -8.97 -16.74
N MET A 15 2.62 -10.08 -16.22
CA MET A 15 3.97 -10.56 -16.51
C MET A 15 4.13 -10.91 -18.00
N GLY A 16 3.08 -11.37 -18.68
CA GLY A 16 3.14 -11.67 -20.12
C GLY A 16 3.40 -10.42 -20.96
N THR A 17 2.69 -9.33 -20.68
CA THR A 17 2.89 -8.03 -21.34
C THR A 17 4.19 -7.36 -20.92
N LEU A 18 4.62 -7.47 -19.66
CA LEU A 18 5.97 -7.04 -19.26
C LEU A 18 7.04 -7.77 -20.08
N MET A 19 6.98 -9.09 -20.16
CA MET A 19 7.97 -9.90 -20.90
C MET A 19 7.99 -9.59 -22.41
N ARG A 20 6.85 -9.22 -23.00
CA ARG A 20 6.78 -8.72 -24.40
C ARG A 20 7.39 -7.34 -24.59
N ALA A 21 7.49 -6.51 -23.55
CA ALA A 21 8.11 -5.19 -23.59
C ALA A 21 9.65 -5.22 -23.49
N ILE A 22 10.24 -6.35 -23.08
CA ILE A 22 11.68 -6.47 -22.83
C ILE A 22 12.44 -6.62 -24.15
N VAL A 23 13.40 -5.73 -24.38
CA VAL A 23 14.24 -5.73 -25.58
C VAL A 23 15.54 -6.51 -25.30
N ASN A 24 15.63 -7.75 -25.76
CA ASN A 24 16.82 -8.61 -25.59
C ASN A 24 17.32 -9.22 -26.93
N PRO A 25 17.93 -8.41 -27.82
CA PRO A 25 18.34 -8.85 -29.16
C PRO A 25 19.53 -9.84 -29.18
N TYR A 26 20.23 -10.03 -28.06
CA TYR A 26 21.45 -10.85 -27.97
C TYR A 26 21.30 -12.08 -27.07
N GLY A 27 20.08 -12.41 -26.63
CA GLY A 27 19.83 -13.56 -25.74
C GLY A 27 20.56 -13.46 -24.39
N LYS A 28 20.85 -12.24 -23.91
CA LYS A 28 21.52 -12.00 -22.63
C LYS A 28 20.69 -12.55 -21.48
N ARG A 29 21.35 -12.91 -20.38
CA ARG A 29 20.67 -13.36 -19.16
C ARG A 29 19.73 -12.26 -18.67
N LEU A 30 18.48 -12.63 -18.35
CA LEU A 30 17.42 -11.73 -17.92
C LEU A 30 17.04 -11.99 -16.46
N ILE A 31 17.01 -10.94 -15.65
CA ILE A 31 16.60 -10.95 -14.25
C ILE A 31 15.48 -9.93 -14.04
N VAL A 32 14.32 -10.37 -13.57
CA VAL A 32 13.14 -9.53 -13.29
C VAL A 32 12.93 -9.46 -11.78
N ASP A 33 13.01 -8.27 -11.18
CA ASP A 33 12.96 -8.01 -9.72
C ASP A 33 13.84 -8.95 -8.85
N GLY A 34 14.97 -9.41 -9.42
CA GLY A 34 15.91 -10.32 -8.76
C GLY A 34 15.69 -11.81 -9.03
N VAL A 35 14.61 -12.19 -9.73
CA VAL A 35 14.32 -13.57 -10.15
C VAL A 35 14.80 -13.80 -11.59
N PRO A 36 15.55 -14.88 -11.88
CA PRO A 36 15.91 -15.24 -13.26
C PRO A 36 14.66 -15.57 -14.08
N ALA A 37 14.54 -15.03 -15.30
CA ALA A 37 13.36 -15.20 -16.15
C ALA A 37 13.03 -16.67 -16.47
N GLU A 38 14.03 -17.54 -16.52
CA GLU A 38 13.90 -19.00 -16.67
C GLU A 38 12.96 -19.64 -15.63
N ARG A 39 12.90 -19.09 -14.40
CA ARG A 39 12.03 -19.59 -13.32
C ARG A 39 10.59 -19.09 -13.45
N LEU A 40 10.40 -17.88 -13.95
CA LEU A 40 9.07 -17.28 -14.15
C LEU A 40 8.24 -18.04 -15.19
N GLY A 41 8.89 -18.65 -16.19
CA GLY A 41 8.24 -19.52 -17.17
C GLY A 41 7.73 -20.87 -16.61
N LEU A 42 8.23 -21.31 -15.45
CA LEU A 42 7.74 -22.50 -14.75
C LEU A 42 6.52 -22.18 -13.88
N GLU A 43 6.50 -21.03 -13.21
CA GLU A 43 5.33 -20.56 -12.44
C GLU A 43 4.15 -20.21 -13.35
N GLY A 44 4.41 -19.68 -14.55
CA GLY A 44 3.37 -19.41 -15.56
C GLY A 44 2.57 -20.64 -16.01
N LYS A 45 3.07 -21.87 -15.79
CA LYS A 45 2.29 -23.11 -16.03
C LYS A 45 1.38 -23.50 -14.87
N LEU A 46 1.61 -23.02 -13.64
CA LEU A 46 0.64 -23.17 -12.54
C LEU A 46 -0.52 -22.17 -12.68
N GLY A 47 -0.31 -21.02 -13.32
CA GLY A 47 -1.35 -20.01 -13.56
C GLY A 47 -2.55 -20.49 -14.40
N LEU A 48 -2.43 -21.60 -15.15
CA LEU A 48 -3.55 -22.11 -15.96
C LEU A 48 -4.74 -22.66 -15.14
N GLU A 49 -4.60 -22.86 -13.82
CA GLU A 49 -5.74 -23.17 -12.94
C GLU A 49 -6.60 -21.95 -12.55
N GLU A 50 -6.20 -20.71 -12.90
CA GLU A 50 -6.97 -19.49 -12.58
C GLU A 50 -8.36 -19.42 -13.24
N SER A 51 -8.67 -20.28 -14.21
CA SER A 51 -10.04 -20.38 -14.76
C SER A 51 -11.10 -20.67 -13.67
N LYS A 52 -10.72 -21.28 -12.54
CA LYS A 52 -11.62 -21.54 -11.40
C LYS A 52 -11.74 -20.39 -10.39
N THR A 53 -10.85 -19.40 -10.37
CA THR A 53 -10.84 -18.34 -9.33
C THR A 53 -11.95 -17.30 -9.51
N SER A 54 -12.36 -17.03 -10.75
CA SER A 54 -13.41 -16.04 -11.12
C SER A 54 -14.71 -16.16 -10.30
N LYS A 55 -15.17 -17.39 -10.03
CA LYS A 55 -16.37 -17.62 -9.19
C LYS A 55 -16.09 -17.40 -7.70
N ALA A 56 -14.91 -17.79 -7.22
CA ALA A 56 -14.52 -17.61 -5.82
C ALA A 56 -14.38 -16.12 -5.46
N ASP A 57 -13.80 -15.31 -6.35
CA ASP A 57 -13.61 -13.88 -6.10
C ASP A 57 -14.93 -13.10 -6.14
N SER A 58 -15.87 -13.48 -7.01
CA SER A 58 -17.24 -12.95 -7.00
C SER A 58 -17.96 -13.22 -5.67
N ILE A 59 -17.77 -14.40 -5.07
CA ILE A 59 -18.35 -14.76 -3.77
C ILE A 59 -17.69 -13.96 -2.63
N LYS A 60 -16.36 -13.78 -2.64
CA LYS A 60 -15.65 -12.94 -1.65
C LYS A 60 -16.18 -11.50 -1.66
N VAL A 61 -16.39 -10.92 -2.85
CA VAL A 61 -16.93 -9.56 -3.00
C VAL A 61 -18.38 -9.46 -2.49
N ALA A 62 -19.22 -10.45 -2.75
CA ALA A 62 -20.59 -10.47 -2.24
C ALA A 62 -20.63 -10.54 -0.70
N ILE A 63 -19.83 -11.40 -0.07
CA ILE A 63 -19.70 -11.50 1.39
C ILE A 63 -19.19 -10.19 1.98
N PHE A 64 -18.21 -9.54 1.34
CA PHE A 64 -17.69 -8.22 1.76
C PHE A 64 -18.79 -7.15 1.79
N VAL A 65 -19.60 -7.04 0.73
CA VAL A 65 -20.68 -6.04 0.66
C VAL A 65 -21.74 -6.28 1.75
N ILE A 66 -22.13 -7.54 1.97
CA ILE A 66 -23.10 -7.91 3.01
C ILE A 66 -22.56 -7.59 4.41
N ALA A 67 -21.31 -7.96 4.70
CA ALA A 67 -20.67 -7.68 5.99
C ALA A 67 -20.52 -6.17 6.24
N PHE A 68 -20.13 -5.39 5.22
CA PHE A 68 -19.98 -3.94 5.33
C PHE A 68 -21.31 -3.24 5.61
N ILE A 69 -22.39 -3.62 4.90
CA ILE A 69 -23.74 -3.11 5.16
C ILE A 69 -24.22 -3.53 6.56
N GLY A 70 -23.96 -4.77 6.97
CA GLY A 70 -24.28 -5.28 8.30
C GLY A 70 -23.64 -4.45 9.42
N VAL A 71 -22.36 -4.10 9.29
CA VAL A 71 -21.68 -3.26 10.29
C VAL A 71 -22.22 -1.82 10.32
N LEU A 72 -22.53 -1.23 9.16
CA LEU A 72 -23.12 0.12 9.10
C LEU A 72 -24.52 0.18 9.76
N ILE A 73 -25.31 -0.89 9.67
CA ILE A 73 -26.61 -1.00 10.36
C ILE A 73 -26.42 -1.30 11.86
N ALA A 74 -25.43 -2.13 12.22
CA ALA A 74 -25.14 -2.50 13.60
C ALA A 74 -24.66 -1.31 14.46
N MET A 75 -23.87 -0.40 13.90
CA MET A 75 -23.35 0.79 14.60
C MET A 75 -24.41 1.61 15.35
N PRO A 76 -25.43 2.21 14.69
CA PRO A 76 -26.41 3.05 15.38
C PRO A 76 -27.24 2.29 16.42
N ILE A 77 -27.38 0.97 16.27
CA ILE A 77 -28.07 0.10 17.25
C ILE A 77 -27.18 -0.12 18.49
N PHE A 78 -25.88 -0.39 18.30
CA PHE A 78 -24.95 -0.63 19.39
C PHE A 78 -24.51 0.63 20.15
N VAL A 79 -24.53 1.81 19.51
CA VAL A 79 -24.31 3.11 20.19
C VAL A 79 -25.26 3.30 21.38
N GLN A 80 -26.49 2.80 21.28
CA GLN A 80 -27.53 3.01 22.30
C GLN A 80 -27.60 1.89 23.36
N THR A 81 -26.98 0.73 23.10
CA THR A 81 -27.18 -0.49 23.90
C THR A 81 -25.91 -0.94 24.63
N GLU A 82 -24.80 -1.18 23.92
CA GLU A 82 -23.50 -1.50 24.53
C GLU A 82 -22.36 -0.80 23.74
N PRO A 83 -21.74 0.28 24.28
CA PRO A 83 -20.72 1.03 23.55
C PRO A 83 -19.45 0.21 23.23
N LEU A 84 -19.17 -0.85 23.99
CA LEU A 84 -18.10 -1.82 23.70
C LEU A 84 -18.36 -2.60 22.39
N LEU A 85 -19.61 -2.99 22.12
CA LEU A 85 -19.98 -3.63 20.85
C LEU A 85 -19.89 -2.63 19.69
N CYS A 86 -20.20 -1.35 19.93
CA CYS A 86 -19.98 -0.29 18.93
C CYS A 86 -18.48 -0.08 18.62
N MET A 87 -17.59 -0.07 19.61
CA MET A 87 -16.14 -0.01 19.36
C MET A 87 -15.63 -1.26 18.64
N THR A 88 -16.10 -2.44 19.01
CA THR A 88 -15.74 -3.70 18.34
C THR A 88 -16.13 -3.69 16.87
N THR A 89 -17.37 -3.29 16.56
CA THR A 89 -17.89 -3.25 15.17
C THR A 89 -17.19 -2.18 14.33
N PHE A 90 -16.89 -1.01 14.88
CA PHE A 90 -16.06 -0.01 14.18
C PHE A 90 -14.64 -0.51 13.92
N GLY A 91 -13.99 -1.07 14.95
CA GLY A 91 -12.64 -1.62 14.84
C GLY A 91 -12.56 -2.74 13.81
N ALA A 92 -13.56 -3.63 13.79
CA ALA A 92 -13.67 -4.70 12.81
C ALA A 92 -13.80 -4.17 11.37
N LEU A 93 -14.60 -3.12 11.13
CA LEU A 93 -14.72 -2.49 9.81
C LEU A 93 -13.39 -1.89 9.34
N LEU A 94 -12.70 -1.15 10.21
CA LEU A 94 -11.37 -0.60 9.89
C LEU A 94 -10.35 -1.72 9.63
N LEU A 95 -10.34 -2.76 10.47
CA LEU A 95 -9.47 -3.92 10.31
C LEU A 95 -9.72 -4.63 8.97
N PHE A 96 -10.99 -4.84 8.60
CA PHE A 96 -11.35 -5.55 7.38
C PHE A 96 -11.04 -4.73 6.12
N VAL A 97 -11.39 -3.44 6.10
CA VAL A 97 -11.06 -2.53 4.99
C VAL A 97 -9.54 -2.40 4.84
N GLY A 98 -8.82 -2.31 5.97
CA GLY A 98 -7.37 -2.28 6.00
C GLY A 98 -6.72 -3.55 5.46
N LEU A 99 -7.20 -4.73 5.87
CA LEU A 99 -6.71 -6.01 5.36
C LEU A 99 -6.97 -6.18 3.87
N VAL A 100 -8.14 -5.77 3.35
CA VAL A 100 -8.42 -5.78 1.91
C VAL A 100 -7.41 -4.90 1.15
N GLY A 101 -7.09 -3.72 1.66
CA GLY A 101 -6.03 -2.88 1.11
C GLY A 101 -4.65 -3.55 1.12
N LEU A 102 -4.27 -4.22 2.23
CA LEU A 102 -3.01 -4.95 2.33
C LEU A 102 -2.94 -6.19 1.43
N PHE A 103 -4.06 -6.86 1.15
CA PHE A 103 -4.10 -7.99 0.21
C PHE A 103 -4.07 -7.53 -1.27
N GLN A 104 -4.54 -6.32 -1.57
CA GLN A 104 -4.50 -5.76 -2.93
C GLN A 104 -3.15 -5.10 -3.26
N ASP A 105 -2.64 -4.25 -2.35
CA ASP A 105 -1.41 -3.47 -2.58
C ASP A 105 -0.15 -4.18 -2.04
N GLY A 106 -0.31 -5.27 -1.30
CA GLY A 106 0.76 -6.00 -0.62
C GLY A 106 1.24 -5.34 0.68
N VAL A 107 1.99 -6.11 1.49
CA VAL A 107 2.65 -5.60 2.70
C VAL A 107 4.05 -5.14 2.34
N SER A 108 4.22 -3.83 2.08
CA SER A 108 5.53 -3.20 1.93
C SER A 108 5.76 -2.14 3.01
N LEU A 109 7.02 -2.00 3.45
CA LEU A 109 7.45 -0.92 4.36
C LEU A 109 7.35 0.47 3.71
N GLU A 110 7.19 0.51 2.39
CA GLU A 110 7.09 1.72 1.58
C GLU A 110 5.64 2.22 1.52
N SER A 111 4.68 1.29 1.55
CA SER A 111 3.23 1.53 1.62
C SER A 111 2.72 1.53 3.07
N ILE A 112 3.51 1.99 4.06
CA ILE A 112 3.13 1.91 5.48
C ILE A 112 1.80 2.60 5.82
N MET A 113 1.33 3.55 5.00
CA MET A 113 0.00 4.14 5.15
C MET A 113 -1.13 3.10 5.07
N ASN A 114 -0.95 2.02 4.32
CA ASN A 114 -1.91 0.92 4.19
C ASN A 114 -1.99 0.06 5.48
N LEU A 115 -0.95 0.07 6.32
CA LEU A 115 -0.93 -0.60 7.63
C LEU A 115 -1.65 0.20 8.73
N VAL A 116 -1.89 1.49 8.54
CA VAL A 116 -2.46 2.38 9.57
C VAL A 116 -3.91 2.00 9.91
N ILE A 117 -4.76 1.91 8.88
CA ILE A 117 -6.19 1.57 9.01
C ILE A 117 -6.38 0.21 9.71
N PRO A 118 -5.70 -0.88 9.32
CA PRO A 118 -5.87 -2.16 9.99
C PRO A 118 -5.26 -2.20 11.41
N LEU A 119 -4.17 -1.48 11.68
CA LEU A 119 -3.62 -1.38 13.04
C LEU A 119 -4.58 -0.64 13.99
N ILE A 120 -5.18 0.47 13.56
CA ILE A 120 -6.20 1.18 14.34
C ILE A 120 -7.41 0.26 14.60
N GLY A 121 -7.87 -0.46 13.58
CA GLY A 121 -8.93 -1.44 13.72
C GLY A 121 -8.61 -2.54 14.74
N ALA A 122 -7.38 -3.08 14.69
CA ALA A 122 -6.90 -4.09 15.62
C ALA A 122 -6.91 -3.62 17.07
N VAL A 123 -6.42 -2.40 17.35
CA VAL A 123 -6.41 -1.82 18.71
C VAL A 123 -7.84 -1.73 19.27
N LEU A 124 -8.79 -1.22 18.48
CA LEU A 124 -10.19 -1.08 18.90
C LEU A 124 -10.88 -2.43 19.15
N VAL A 125 -10.61 -3.43 18.32
CA VAL A 125 -11.13 -4.81 18.52
C VAL A 125 -10.53 -5.43 19.79
N VAL A 126 -9.20 -5.37 19.97
CA VAL A 126 -8.51 -6.02 21.11
C VAL A 126 -8.99 -5.45 22.45
N ILE A 127 -9.08 -4.13 22.59
CA ILE A 127 -9.59 -3.49 23.82
C ILE A 127 -10.99 -3.99 24.16
N SER A 128 -11.87 -4.06 23.14
CA SER A 128 -13.26 -4.45 23.34
C SER A 128 -13.41 -5.94 23.65
N VAL A 129 -12.66 -6.81 22.95
CA VAL A 129 -12.66 -8.27 23.16
C VAL A 129 -12.14 -8.65 24.55
N VAL A 130 -11.09 -7.99 25.06
CA VAL A 130 -10.57 -8.25 26.42
C VAL A 130 -11.64 -7.95 27.49
N ASN A 131 -12.39 -6.85 27.34
CA ASN A 131 -13.44 -6.49 28.30
C ASN A 131 -14.67 -7.42 28.22
N VAL A 132 -15.06 -7.86 27.02
CA VAL A 132 -16.10 -8.89 26.85
C VAL A 132 -15.64 -10.23 27.44
N TYR A 133 -14.37 -10.59 27.26
CA TYR A 133 -13.81 -11.80 27.85
C TYR A 133 -13.87 -11.75 29.38
N HIS A 134 -13.51 -10.62 30.01
CA HIS A 134 -13.66 -10.45 31.46
C HIS A 134 -15.09 -10.61 31.96
N LYS A 135 -16.10 -10.07 31.23
CA LYS A 135 -17.53 -10.25 31.55
C LYS A 135 -17.93 -11.74 31.61
N SER A 136 -17.21 -12.62 30.92
CA SER A 136 -17.39 -14.09 30.96
C SER A 136 -16.46 -14.83 31.93
N HIS A 137 -15.32 -14.24 32.30
CA HIS A 137 -14.29 -14.84 33.15
C HIS A 137 -13.81 -13.81 34.20
N PRO A 138 -14.49 -13.66 35.35
CA PRO A 138 -14.28 -12.57 36.30
C PRO A 138 -12.91 -12.56 37.03
N GLY A 139 -12.08 -13.60 36.83
CA GLY A 139 -10.67 -13.63 37.28
C GLY A 139 -9.65 -13.15 36.25
N SER A 140 -10.08 -12.73 35.05
CA SER A 140 -9.19 -12.30 33.96
C SER A 140 -8.94 -10.78 33.97
N PHE A 141 -7.92 -10.35 33.23
CA PHE A 141 -7.54 -8.93 33.13
C PHE A 141 -8.65 -8.11 32.43
N TYR A 142 -8.96 -6.93 32.97
CA TYR A 142 -9.94 -6.01 32.39
C TYR A 142 -9.41 -4.58 32.36
N PHE A 143 -9.91 -3.79 31.41
CA PHE A 143 -9.66 -2.36 31.37
C PHE A 143 -10.86 -1.62 31.96
N THR A 144 -10.63 -0.80 32.99
CA THR A 144 -11.60 0.26 33.35
C THR A 144 -11.73 1.24 32.19
N GLN A 145 -12.82 2.01 32.13
CA GLN A 145 -13.08 2.95 31.02
C GLN A 145 -11.92 3.94 30.79
N GLU A 146 -11.29 4.43 31.86
CA GLU A 146 -10.09 5.27 31.80
C GLU A 146 -8.90 4.53 31.15
N ARG A 147 -8.62 3.29 31.61
CA ARG A 147 -7.55 2.44 31.06
C ARG A 147 -7.79 2.04 29.60
N MET A 148 -9.05 1.88 29.17
CA MET A 148 -9.37 1.65 27.76
C MET A 148 -8.90 2.81 26.88
N ILE A 149 -9.17 4.05 27.30
CA ILE A 149 -8.80 5.25 26.54
C ILE A 149 -7.29 5.46 26.61
N GLU A 150 -6.65 5.24 27.75
CA GLU A 150 -5.18 5.28 27.89
C GLU A 150 -4.49 4.29 26.93
N VAL A 151 -4.93 3.02 26.91
CA VAL A 151 -4.39 1.98 26.01
C VAL A 151 -4.65 2.32 24.54
N ALA A 152 -5.84 2.86 24.21
CA ALA A 152 -6.11 3.35 22.86
C ALA A 152 -5.13 4.48 22.47
N CYS A 153 -4.94 5.48 23.34
CA CYS A 153 -4.01 6.59 23.10
C CYS A 153 -2.56 6.12 22.93
N VAL A 154 -2.09 5.18 23.76
CA VAL A 154 -0.77 4.55 23.62
C VAL A 154 -0.67 3.82 22.26
N GLY A 155 -1.69 3.06 21.85
CA GLY A 155 -1.75 2.41 20.55
C GLY A 155 -1.66 3.39 19.38
N PHE A 156 -2.47 4.46 19.40
CA PHE A 156 -2.42 5.54 18.40
C PHE A 156 -1.06 6.25 18.38
N GLY A 157 -0.45 6.46 19.55
CA GLY A 157 0.89 7.04 19.68
C GLY A 157 1.98 6.18 19.05
N ILE A 158 1.97 4.86 19.29
CA ILE A 158 2.90 3.89 18.69
C ILE A 158 2.73 3.86 17.16
N VAL A 159 1.49 3.81 16.65
CA VAL A 159 1.22 3.84 15.21
C VAL A 159 1.73 5.15 14.59
N GLY A 160 1.42 6.31 15.21
CA GLY A 160 1.89 7.61 14.74
C GLY A 160 3.42 7.76 14.75
N LEU A 161 4.09 7.23 15.77
CA LEU A 161 5.56 7.20 15.84
C LEU A 161 6.16 6.33 14.73
N GLY A 162 5.56 5.17 14.45
CA GLY A 162 5.94 4.31 13.32
C GLY A 162 5.84 5.04 11.98
N MET A 163 4.78 5.81 11.76
CA MET A 163 4.61 6.64 10.56
C MET A 163 5.63 7.76 10.41
N LEU A 164 6.15 8.31 11.52
CA LEU A 164 7.21 9.32 11.50
C LEU A 164 8.59 8.72 11.23
N VAL A 165 8.92 7.59 11.87
CA VAL A 165 10.28 7.04 11.86
C VAL A 165 10.54 6.11 10.67
N ILE A 166 9.58 5.28 10.25
CA ILE A 166 9.84 4.23 9.26
C ILE A 166 10.09 4.80 7.85
N PRO A 167 9.28 5.72 7.29
CA PRO A 167 9.53 6.29 5.96
C PRO A 167 10.92 6.93 5.77
N PRO A 168 11.44 7.80 6.66
CA PRO A 168 12.78 8.37 6.50
C PRO A 168 13.89 7.33 6.71
N VAL A 169 13.70 6.32 7.56
CA VAL A 169 14.67 5.22 7.74
C VAL A 169 14.75 4.35 6.48
N VAL A 170 13.61 3.91 5.93
CA VAL A 170 13.54 3.14 4.68
C VAL A 170 14.17 3.93 3.53
N HIS A 171 13.87 5.23 3.45
CA HIS A 171 14.46 6.11 2.46
C HIS A 171 15.99 6.22 2.58
N SER A 172 16.49 6.49 3.79
CA SER A 172 17.93 6.61 4.07
C SER A 172 18.66 5.30 3.75
N ARG A 173 18.03 4.15 4.00
CA ARG A 173 18.55 2.85 3.60
C ARG A 173 18.61 2.69 2.08
N LYS A 174 17.53 2.97 1.34
CA LYS A 174 17.55 2.92 -0.15
C LYS A 174 18.63 3.84 -0.73
N MET A 175 18.77 5.06 -0.20
CA MET A 175 19.76 6.03 -0.64
C MET A 175 21.21 5.59 -0.33
N ARG A 176 21.44 4.84 0.76
CA ARG A 176 22.75 4.26 1.10
C ARG A 176 23.07 2.99 0.31
N GLU A 177 22.07 2.15 0.03
CA GLU A 177 22.24 0.89 -0.71
C GLU A 177 22.40 1.13 -2.23
N CYS A 178 21.78 2.17 -2.80
CA CYS A 178 21.78 2.47 -4.24
C CYS A 178 22.68 3.67 -4.59
N THR A 179 23.96 3.40 -4.84
CA THR A 179 25.02 4.41 -4.99
C THR A 179 25.44 4.68 -6.42
N GLN A 180 25.36 3.69 -7.32
CA GLN A 180 25.82 3.83 -8.71
C GLN A 180 24.69 4.31 -9.61
N VAL A 181 25.01 5.12 -10.63
CA VAL A 181 24.06 5.67 -11.60
C VAL A 181 24.09 4.82 -12.87
N ILE A 182 22.93 4.57 -13.46
CA ILE A 182 22.78 3.91 -14.76
C ILE A 182 21.64 4.53 -15.56
N THR A 183 21.79 4.57 -16.89
CA THR A 183 20.72 4.92 -17.82
C THR A 183 19.80 3.73 -17.99
N ALA A 184 18.53 3.87 -17.63
CA ALA A 184 17.50 2.85 -17.76
C ALA A 184 16.35 3.33 -18.65
N MET A 185 15.70 2.38 -19.35
CA MET A 185 14.55 2.61 -20.22
C MET A 185 13.26 2.24 -19.50
N CYS A 186 12.26 3.12 -19.46
CA CYS A 186 10.93 2.75 -18.99
C CYS A 186 10.25 1.87 -20.04
N ILE A 187 10.02 0.59 -19.73
CA ILE A 187 9.43 -0.38 -20.69
C ILE A 187 7.95 -0.67 -20.43
N TYR A 188 7.47 -0.51 -19.19
CA TYR A 188 6.09 -0.80 -18.81
C TYR A 188 5.65 0.09 -17.65
N ARG A 189 4.34 0.36 -17.54
CA ARG A 189 3.75 1.17 -16.46
C ARG A 189 2.53 0.46 -15.86
N ASN A 190 2.66 -0.04 -14.64
CA ASN A 190 1.48 -0.41 -13.85
C ASN A 190 0.85 0.87 -13.29
N TYR A 191 -0.48 0.93 -13.13
CA TYR A 191 -1.14 2.09 -12.51
C TYR A 191 -2.30 1.74 -11.58
N HIS A 192 -2.48 2.54 -10.53
CA HIS A 192 -3.62 2.46 -9.64
C HIS A 192 -4.40 3.77 -9.61
N TYR A 193 -5.70 3.67 -9.35
CA TYR A 193 -6.60 4.82 -9.28
C TYR A 193 -6.69 5.35 -7.84
N SER A 194 -5.97 6.43 -7.55
CA SER A 194 -6.15 7.16 -6.29
C SER A 194 -7.39 8.05 -6.38
N LYS A 195 -8.36 7.81 -5.50
CA LYS A 195 -9.48 8.72 -5.25
C LYS A 195 -9.00 9.92 -4.44
N SER A 196 -8.37 10.89 -5.10
CA SER A 196 -7.98 12.15 -4.46
C SER A 196 -9.19 13.07 -4.31
N SER A 197 -9.62 13.34 -3.08
CA SER A 197 -10.71 14.30 -2.82
C SER A 197 -10.31 15.76 -3.06
N HIS A 198 -9.04 16.04 -3.39
CA HIS A 198 -8.51 17.39 -3.51
C HIS A 198 -8.30 17.85 -4.95
N LYS A 199 -9.28 18.62 -5.44
CA LYS A 199 -9.04 19.63 -6.48
C LYS A 199 -8.07 20.69 -5.94
N ARG A 200 -6.78 20.62 -6.28
CA ARG A 200 -5.92 21.81 -6.29
C ARG A 200 -5.98 22.46 -7.66
N GLY A 201 -6.29 23.76 -7.68
CA GLY A 201 -6.57 24.50 -8.91
C GLY A 201 -5.34 24.69 -9.78
N GLY A 202 -5.48 24.41 -11.07
CA GLY A 202 -4.49 24.65 -12.12
C GLY A 202 -5.07 24.29 -13.47
N ARG A 203 -5.20 25.29 -14.36
CA ARG A 203 -5.48 25.15 -15.81
C ARG A 203 -4.62 24.01 -16.42
N THR A 204 -5.01 23.15 -17.35
CA THR A 204 -6.16 23.00 -18.29
C THR A 204 -6.08 21.55 -18.88
N VAL A 205 -7.06 20.90 -19.53
CA VAL A 205 -8.42 21.21 -20.02
C VAL A 205 -9.23 19.89 -20.19
N GLY A 206 -10.57 19.96 -20.29
CA GLY A 206 -11.37 18.94 -21.02
C GLY A 206 -12.03 17.79 -20.22
N ARG A 207 -13.36 17.66 -20.41
CA ARG A 207 -14.25 16.52 -20.04
C ARG A 207 -14.33 16.07 -18.56
N ARG A 208 -15.38 16.59 -17.90
CA ARG A 208 -16.28 15.91 -16.94
C ARG A 208 -15.65 14.88 -15.96
N GLY A 209 -15.18 15.40 -14.82
CA GLY A 209 -15.79 15.01 -13.55
C GLY A 209 -15.51 13.60 -13.00
N SER A 210 -14.26 13.31 -12.64
CA SER A 210 -13.99 12.47 -11.47
C SER A 210 -12.65 12.84 -10.84
N GLY A 211 -12.56 12.86 -9.50
CA GLY A 211 -11.35 13.16 -8.73
C GLY A 211 -10.35 12.00 -8.69
N ILE A 212 -10.16 11.34 -9.83
CA ILE A 212 -9.37 10.12 -9.95
C ILE A 212 -8.01 10.49 -10.53
N SER A 213 -6.97 10.45 -9.70
CA SER A 213 -5.58 10.59 -10.13
C SER A 213 -5.00 9.19 -10.37
N ARG A 214 -4.47 8.94 -11.56
CA ARG A 214 -3.68 7.73 -11.81
C ARG A 214 -2.30 7.90 -11.15
N LEU A 215 -1.98 7.01 -10.23
CA LEU A 215 -0.62 6.81 -9.72
C LEU A 215 0.01 5.69 -10.54
N TYR A 216 1.27 5.84 -10.95
CA TYR A 216 1.98 4.91 -11.83
C TYR A 216 3.22 4.34 -11.12
N ASN A 217 3.50 3.05 -11.32
CA ASN A 217 4.75 2.40 -10.94
C ASN A 217 5.49 2.00 -12.24
N PRO A 218 6.55 2.73 -12.64
CA PRO A 218 7.32 2.44 -13.85
C PRO A 218 8.24 1.23 -13.64
N TRP A 219 8.36 0.44 -14.70
CA TRP A 219 9.28 -0.69 -14.81
C TRP A 219 10.44 -0.32 -15.72
N TRP A 220 11.65 -0.51 -15.20
CA TRP A 220 12.90 -0.05 -15.81
C TRP A 220 13.72 -1.22 -16.32
N GLN A 221 14.16 -1.15 -17.59
CA GLN A 221 15.14 -2.05 -18.17
C GLN A 221 16.52 -1.37 -18.23
N TYR A 222 17.56 -2.06 -17.77
CA TYR A 222 18.96 -1.60 -17.80
C TYR A 222 19.92 -2.80 -17.87
N GLU A 223 21.18 -2.57 -18.23
CA GLU A 223 22.19 -3.64 -18.38
C GLU A 223 23.37 -3.41 -17.43
N VAL A 224 23.69 -4.41 -16.61
CA VAL A 224 24.87 -4.41 -15.73
C VAL A 224 25.67 -5.68 -16.00
N ASN A 225 26.96 -5.54 -16.31
CA ASN A 225 27.90 -6.65 -16.53
C ASN A 225 27.37 -7.72 -17.52
N GLY A 226 26.80 -7.30 -18.65
CA GLY A 226 26.26 -8.22 -19.68
C GLY A 226 24.93 -8.89 -19.32
N THR A 227 24.34 -8.57 -18.16
CA THR A 227 23.03 -9.09 -17.71
C THR A 227 21.98 -8.00 -17.80
N ILE A 228 20.83 -8.31 -18.38
CA ILE A 228 19.68 -7.40 -18.44
C ILE A 228 18.89 -7.54 -17.14
N TYR A 229 18.70 -6.41 -16.47
CA TYR A 229 17.86 -6.29 -15.29
C TYR A 229 16.59 -5.53 -15.67
N VAL A 230 15.46 -6.05 -15.19
CA VAL A 230 14.16 -5.41 -15.25
C VAL A 230 13.66 -5.25 -13.83
N SER A 231 13.35 -4.03 -13.40
CA SER A 231 12.99 -3.76 -12.01
C SER A 231 11.96 -2.65 -11.87
N SER A 232 11.04 -2.79 -10.92
CA SER A 232 10.06 -1.74 -10.59
C SER A 232 10.55 -0.81 -9.47
N GLU A 233 10.04 0.43 -9.40
CA GLU A 233 10.36 1.33 -8.28
C GLU A 233 9.70 0.88 -6.96
N GLY A 234 8.70 0.00 -7.04
CA GLY A 234 7.91 -0.48 -5.89
C GLY A 234 6.93 0.55 -5.31
N VAL A 235 6.90 1.76 -5.88
CA VAL A 235 6.12 2.91 -5.37
C VAL A 235 5.29 3.49 -6.50
N PHE A 236 3.99 3.63 -6.27
CA PHE A 236 3.07 4.29 -7.19
C PHE A 236 3.10 5.81 -7.00
N THR A 237 3.42 6.56 -8.05
CA THR A 237 3.58 8.02 -8.04
C THR A 237 2.87 8.67 -9.23
N ASN A 238 2.37 9.89 -9.07
CA ASN A 238 1.93 10.75 -10.17
C ASN A 238 2.93 11.90 -10.46
N VAL A 239 4.10 11.89 -9.80
CA VAL A 239 5.15 12.91 -9.91
C VAL A 239 6.27 12.42 -10.81
N ASP A 240 6.63 13.21 -11.84
CA ASP A 240 7.70 12.93 -12.82
C ASP A 240 7.59 11.51 -13.43
N VAL A 241 6.38 11.06 -13.76
CA VAL A 241 6.18 9.74 -14.38
C VAL A 241 6.78 9.75 -15.80
N PRO A 242 7.72 8.84 -16.12
CA PRO A 242 8.29 8.74 -17.47
C PRO A 242 7.27 8.20 -18.47
N ASP A 243 7.46 8.47 -19.76
CA ASP A 243 6.79 7.73 -20.83
C ASP A 243 7.51 6.44 -21.18
N ILE A 244 6.74 5.46 -21.68
CA ILE A 244 7.30 4.22 -22.21
C ILE A 244 8.19 4.55 -23.40
N GLY A 245 9.40 4.00 -23.38
CA GLY A 245 10.49 4.33 -24.30
C GLY A 245 11.46 5.39 -23.78
N ASN A 246 11.10 6.19 -22.76
CA ASN A 246 12.00 7.22 -22.25
C ASN A 246 13.17 6.62 -21.46
N LEU A 247 14.36 7.10 -21.77
CA LEU A 247 15.57 6.87 -20.99
C LEU A 247 15.64 7.87 -19.83
N ARG A 248 16.00 7.40 -18.63
CA ARG A 248 16.32 8.24 -17.46
C ARG A 248 17.50 7.65 -16.69
N GLU A 249 18.24 8.50 -16.01
CA GLU A 249 19.22 8.08 -15.02
C GLU A 249 18.50 7.62 -13.74
N ILE A 250 18.78 6.40 -13.30
CA ILE A 250 18.34 5.84 -12.03
C ILE A 250 19.56 5.42 -11.21
N ARG A 251 19.40 5.27 -9.89
CA ARG A 251 20.45 4.68 -9.05
C ARG A 251 20.15 3.21 -8.79
N PHE A 252 21.18 2.38 -8.81
CA PHE A 252 21.09 0.96 -8.50
C PHE A 252 22.10 0.56 -7.41
N SER A 253 21.87 -0.59 -6.77
CA SER A 253 22.79 -1.13 -5.78
C SER A 253 23.86 -2.02 -6.44
N PRO A 254 25.17 -1.72 -6.29
CA PRO A 254 26.21 -2.55 -6.90
C PRO A 254 26.26 -3.97 -6.32
N GLU A 255 25.85 -4.16 -5.06
CA GLU A 255 25.78 -5.49 -4.42
C GLU A 255 24.56 -6.31 -4.89
N LYS A 256 23.47 -5.62 -5.27
CA LYS A 256 22.19 -6.24 -5.68
C LYS A 256 21.56 -5.42 -6.80
N PRO A 257 21.98 -5.60 -8.08
CA PRO A 257 21.60 -4.68 -9.15
C PRO A 257 20.10 -4.52 -9.36
N SER A 258 19.29 -5.55 -9.06
CA SER A 258 17.82 -5.48 -9.09
C SER A 258 17.18 -4.49 -8.11
N LYS A 259 17.94 -3.96 -7.13
CA LYS A 259 17.49 -2.85 -6.28
C LYS A 259 17.77 -1.53 -6.96
N ILE A 260 16.70 -0.86 -7.35
CA ILE A 260 16.75 0.50 -7.90
C ILE A 260 16.16 1.53 -6.92
N TYR A 261 16.62 2.76 -7.06
CA TYR A 261 16.15 3.91 -6.29
C TYR A 261 16.22 5.18 -7.14
N ARG A 262 15.15 5.95 -7.08
CA ARG A 262 15.04 7.26 -7.72
C ARG A 262 14.61 8.32 -6.71
N PRO A 263 15.32 9.47 -6.62
CA PRO A 263 15.00 10.53 -5.66
C PRO A 263 13.73 11.31 -6.06
N LEU A 264 12.56 10.74 -5.76
CA LEU A 264 11.28 11.43 -5.87
C LEU A 264 11.08 12.38 -4.66
N MET A 265 10.98 13.70 -4.93
CA MET A 265 10.77 14.72 -3.89
C MET A 265 9.33 14.78 -3.33
N GLY A 266 8.33 14.30 -4.07
CA GLY A 266 6.92 14.66 -3.81
C GLY A 266 6.12 13.78 -2.83
N THR A 267 6.54 12.55 -2.54
CA THR A 267 5.62 11.50 -2.03
C THR A 267 5.52 11.37 -0.50
N ARG A 268 6.22 12.18 0.31
CA ARG A 268 6.47 11.86 1.74
C ARG A 268 5.82 12.77 2.79
N VAL A 269 5.11 13.82 2.38
CA VAL A 269 4.46 14.74 3.34
C VAL A 269 3.24 14.08 4.02
N GLY A 270 2.54 13.19 3.32
CA GLY A 270 1.28 12.58 3.81
C GLY A 270 1.45 11.69 5.04
N SER A 271 2.45 10.79 5.04
CA SER A 271 2.70 9.90 6.18
C SER A 271 3.16 10.66 7.42
N VAL A 272 4.02 11.67 7.23
CA VAL A 272 4.49 12.55 8.32
C VAL A 272 3.32 13.32 8.93
N PHE A 273 2.48 13.95 8.10
CA PHE A 273 1.30 14.69 8.58
C PHE A 273 0.33 13.80 9.37
N LEU A 274 0.02 12.60 8.85
CA LEU A 274 -0.87 11.67 9.55
C LEU A 274 -0.26 11.18 10.88
N GLY A 275 1.05 10.89 10.90
CA GLY A 275 1.78 10.51 12.12
C GLY A 275 1.74 11.60 13.20
N VAL A 276 1.96 12.87 12.82
CA VAL A 276 1.80 14.02 13.74
C VAL A 276 0.37 14.12 14.25
N MET A 277 -0.65 13.94 13.40
CA MET A 277 -2.05 13.98 13.83
C MET A 277 -2.38 12.85 14.82
N CYS A 278 -1.93 11.61 14.59
CA CYS A 278 -2.15 10.50 15.51
C CYS A 278 -1.51 10.75 16.89
N ILE A 279 -0.26 11.23 16.93
CA ILE A 279 0.41 11.56 18.20
C ILE A 279 -0.27 12.76 18.87
N GLY A 280 -0.59 13.82 18.12
CA GLY A 280 -1.25 15.01 18.64
C GLY A 280 -2.61 14.71 19.28
N MET A 281 -3.44 13.89 18.62
CA MET A 281 -4.72 13.43 19.15
C MET A 281 -4.55 12.57 20.41
N ALA A 282 -3.59 11.65 20.42
CA ALA A 282 -3.30 10.81 21.59
C ALA A 282 -2.83 11.64 22.80
N VAL A 283 -1.89 12.56 22.60
CA VAL A 283 -1.39 13.45 23.67
C VAL A 283 -2.51 14.37 24.17
N LEU A 284 -3.29 14.96 23.28
CA LEU A 284 -4.40 15.85 23.67
C LEU A 284 -5.48 15.10 24.45
N ALA A 285 -5.83 13.87 24.05
CA ALA A 285 -6.76 13.02 24.79
C ALA A 285 -6.24 12.67 26.19
N LEU A 286 -4.97 12.29 26.33
CA LEU A 286 -4.35 12.02 27.64
C LEU A 286 -4.33 13.28 28.53
N VAL A 287 -4.00 14.45 27.99
CA VAL A 287 -4.00 15.72 28.74
C VAL A 287 -5.41 16.14 29.19
N VAL A 288 -6.44 15.83 28.39
CA VAL A 288 -7.85 16.09 28.76
C VAL A 288 -8.34 15.13 29.85
N MET A 289 -7.88 13.87 29.86
CA MET A 289 -8.28 12.89 30.90
C MET A 289 -7.54 13.06 32.24
N HIS A 290 -6.33 13.64 32.24
CA HIS A 290 -5.55 13.89 33.46
C HIS A 290 -5.71 15.32 34.00
N ARG A 291 -6.84 15.98 33.70
CA ARG A 291 -7.25 17.28 34.22
C ARG A 291 -8.54 17.15 35.04
#